data_AF-A0A0R3PXS4-F1
#
_entry.id   AF-A0A0R3PXS4-F1
#
_cell.length_a   1.000
_cell.length_b   1.000
_cell.length_c   1.000
_cell.angle_alpha   90.00
_cell.angle_beta   90.00
_cell.angle_gamma   90.00
#
_symmetry.space_group_name_H-M   'P 1'
#
loop_
_entity.id
_entity.type
_entity.pdbx_description
1 polymer ?
#
loop_
_entity_poly.entity_id
_entity_poly.type
_entity_poly.pdbx_seq_one_letter_code
_entity_poly.pdbx_strand_id
1 'polypeptide(L)'
;MSVLSEILSTGHVDKELLDALDDAQKQLLFCQMRAEQVRKWQANEERLEREGAPKKSSKKGIKWLTGADGEVWVWVMGDHPLDKSIEEILEEEVTTPVLWNVDVQRRESEIFQNKRARDAEEAMRKMAQKAREQHRQLIRTSTSILPALSDTKATSLREAIKNLPRPPKPKSRAAIVDWFKRDEWPRGTGQDPKTRMPAPWFHGIISRDQAEILLQDKPTGSFLVRVSERIWGYTVSYVVGDGTYKHFLVERIPEGYQFLGTNQVVHDQLFDLVSYHETAPITAKGGEVLKWSVGQIFRPPDYHDIVPEFAVNRLVGRF
;
A
#
# COMPACT_ATOMS: atom_id res chain seq x y z
N MET A 1 39.26 16.13 -18.02
CA MET A 1 38.10 15.22 -18.02
C MET A 1 37.77 14.89 -16.56
N SER A 2 36.51 14.71 -16.19
CA SER A 2 36.16 14.34 -14.81
C SER A 2 36.68 12.93 -14.50
N VAL A 3 37.19 12.71 -13.28
CA VAL A 3 37.66 11.40 -12.79
C VAL A 3 36.59 10.31 -13.01
N LEU A 4 35.31 10.65 -12.82
CA LEU A 4 34.19 9.76 -13.10
C LEU A 4 34.09 9.35 -14.58
N SER A 5 34.34 10.28 -15.50
CA SER A 5 34.32 10.00 -16.94
C SER A 5 35.47 9.08 -17.37
N GLU A 6 36.62 9.18 -16.70
CA GLU A 6 37.79 8.33 -16.94
C GLU A 6 37.56 6.91 -16.44
N ILE A 7 36.97 6.77 -15.24
CA ILE A 7 36.55 5.49 -14.67
C ILE A 7 35.51 4.78 -15.55
N LEU A 8 34.49 5.52 -16.03
CA LEU A 8 33.45 4.96 -16.88
C LEU A 8 33.97 4.54 -18.28
N SER A 9 34.99 5.24 -18.77
CA SER A 9 35.64 4.91 -20.04
C SER A 9 36.54 3.67 -19.92
N THR A 10 37.41 3.63 -18.90
CA THR A 10 38.40 2.56 -18.69
C THR A 10 37.79 1.31 -18.05
N GLY A 11 36.71 1.47 -17.28
CA GLY A 11 36.09 0.39 -16.51
C GLY A 11 36.88 -0.01 -15.26
N HIS A 12 37.91 0.75 -14.88
CA HIS A 12 38.77 0.49 -13.72
C HIS A 12 38.56 1.56 -12.65
N VAL A 13 38.58 1.16 -11.38
CA VAL A 13 38.50 2.07 -10.21
C VAL A 13 39.67 1.74 -9.29
N ASP A 14 40.49 2.74 -8.98
CA ASP A 14 41.61 2.59 -8.05
C ASP A 14 41.12 2.28 -6.63
N LYS A 15 41.78 1.33 -5.96
CA LYS A 15 41.39 0.87 -4.62
C LYS A 15 41.36 2.00 -3.58
N GLU A 16 42.34 2.90 -3.62
CA GLU A 16 42.41 4.04 -2.68
C GLU A 16 41.27 5.04 -2.89
N LEU A 17 40.86 5.26 -4.15
CA LEU A 17 39.73 6.12 -4.49
C LEU A 17 38.40 5.47 -4.08
N LEU A 18 38.29 4.15 -4.25
CA LEU A 18 37.12 3.39 -3.81
C LEU A 18 37.00 3.40 -2.29
N ASP A 19 38.09 3.23 -1.55
CA ASP A 19 38.10 3.22 -0.08
C ASP A 19 37.75 4.60 0.51
N ALA A 20 38.05 5.69 -0.21
CA ALA A 20 37.74 7.06 0.19
C ALA A 20 36.29 7.50 -0.04
N LEU A 21 35.50 6.77 -0.85
CA LEU A 21 34.09 7.08 -1.12
C LEU A 21 33.19 6.55 -0.01
N ASP A 22 32.14 7.30 0.34
CA ASP A 22 31.10 6.80 1.24
C ASP A 22 30.24 5.70 0.57
N ASP A 23 29.48 4.95 1.36
CA ASP A 23 28.70 3.81 0.83
C ASP A 23 27.63 4.23 -0.19
N ALA A 24 27.07 5.44 -0.05
CA ALA A 24 26.09 5.96 -1.00
C ALA A 24 26.75 6.36 -2.34
N GLN A 25 27.94 6.95 -2.27
CA GLN A 25 28.75 7.32 -3.42
C GLN A 25 29.30 6.09 -4.14
N LYS A 26 29.73 5.06 -3.42
CA LYS A 26 30.11 3.75 -3.98
C LYS A 26 28.93 3.12 -4.73
N GLN A 27 27.75 3.11 -4.12
CA GLN A 27 26.56 2.54 -4.73
C GLN A 27 26.18 3.29 -6.02
N LEU A 28 26.25 4.63 -6.01
CA LEU A 28 26.01 5.44 -7.20
C LEU A 28 27.04 5.17 -8.32
N LEU A 29 28.32 5.08 -7.97
CA LEU A 29 29.39 4.77 -8.90
C LEU A 29 29.19 3.39 -9.57
N PHE A 30 28.87 2.36 -8.80
CA PHE A 30 28.62 1.02 -9.35
C PHE A 30 27.39 0.98 -10.25
N CYS A 31 26.32 1.72 -9.91
CA CYS A 31 25.17 1.85 -10.79
C CYS A 31 25.55 2.48 -12.14
N GLN A 32 26.38 3.52 -12.14
CA GLN A 32 26.83 4.19 -13.35
C GLN A 32 27.78 3.32 -14.18
N MET A 33 28.73 2.63 -13.54
CA MET A 33 29.62 1.68 -14.22
C MET A 33 28.84 0.53 -14.86
N ARG A 34 27.82 0.01 -14.17
CA ARG A 34 26.98 -1.07 -14.71
C ARG A 34 26.18 -0.60 -15.92
N ALA A 35 25.61 0.60 -15.87
CA ALA A 35 24.90 1.19 -17.01
C ALA A 35 25.83 1.35 -18.23
N GLU A 36 27.08 1.77 -18.01
CA GLU A 36 28.08 1.89 -19.07
C GLU A 36 28.52 0.55 -19.67
N GLN A 37 28.72 -0.47 -18.83
CA GLN A 37 29.01 -1.83 -19.31
C GLN A 37 27.88 -2.37 -20.18
N VAL A 38 26.63 -2.18 -19.75
CA VAL A 38 25.45 -2.61 -20.52
C VAL A 38 25.37 -1.86 -21.84
N ARG A 39 25.58 -0.54 -21.83
CA ARG A 39 25.59 0.28 -23.05
C ARG A 39 26.67 -0.17 -24.04
N LYS A 40 27.91 -0.38 -23.56
CA LYS A 40 29.03 -0.86 -24.41
C LYS A 40 28.77 -2.26 -24.94
N TRP A 41 28.18 -3.14 -24.13
CA TRP A 41 27.81 -4.48 -24.55
C TRP A 41 26.72 -4.44 -25.63
N GLN A 42 25.65 -3.66 -25.43
CA GLN A 42 24.57 -3.47 -26.41
C GLN A 42 25.11 -2.90 -27.73
N ALA A 43 25.97 -1.88 -27.67
CA ALA A 43 26.59 -1.30 -28.87
C ALA A 43 27.49 -2.31 -29.61
N ASN A 44 28.13 -3.23 -28.88
CA ASN A 44 28.93 -4.29 -29.49
C ASN A 44 28.06 -5.41 -30.09
N GLU A 45 26.94 -5.79 -29.45
CA GLU A 45 25.96 -6.69 -30.04
C GLU A 45 25.38 -6.12 -31.33
N GLU A 46 24.96 -4.86 -31.32
CA GLU A 46 24.41 -4.18 -32.50
C GLU A 46 25.45 -4.07 -33.63
N ARG A 47 26.74 -3.90 -33.28
CA ARG A 47 27.85 -3.98 -34.24
C ARG A 47 28.00 -5.38 -34.81
N LEU A 48 27.94 -6.42 -33.97
CA LEU A 48 28.02 -7.82 -34.39
C LEU A 48 26.83 -8.25 -35.25
N GLU A 49 25.63 -7.73 -35.00
CA GLU A 49 24.45 -7.94 -35.84
C GLU A 49 24.61 -7.30 -37.22
N ARG A 50 25.22 -6.10 -37.28
CA ARG A 50 25.43 -5.36 -38.52
C ARG A 50 26.60 -5.89 -39.36
N GLU A 51 27.71 -6.24 -38.72
CA GLU A 51 28.98 -6.59 -39.38
C GLU A 51 29.25 -8.10 -39.42
N GLY A 52 28.48 -8.90 -38.67
CA GLY A 52 28.67 -10.34 -38.53
C GLY A 52 29.84 -10.70 -37.61
N ALA A 53 29.83 -11.91 -37.05
CA ALA A 53 30.91 -12.40 -36.20
C ALA A 53 32.24 -12.52 -36.98
N PRO A 54 33.38 -12.14 -36.38
CA PRO A 54 34.67 -12.23 -37.06
C PRO A 54 35.01 -13.68 -37.42
N LYS A 55 35.18 -13.97 -38.73
CA LYS A 55 35.58 -15.29 -39.22
C LYS A 55 37.02 -15.60 -38.82
N LYS A 56 37.24 -16.66 -38.04
CA LYS A 56 38.59 -17.20 -37.77
C LYS A 56 39.11 -17.91 -39.03
N SER A 57 40.24 -17.44 -39.57
CA SER A 57 40.87 -18.02 -40.76
C SER A 57 41.61 -19.32 -40.42
N SER A 58 40.91 -20.45 -40.50
CA SER A 58 41.52 -21.77 -40.37
C SER A 58 42.05 -22.25 -41.73
N LYS A 59 43.31 -21.95 -42.07
CA LYS A 59 44.02 -22.67 -43.15
C LYS A 59 44.42 -24.06 -42.63
N LYS A 60 43.68 -25.11 -42.98
CA LYS A 60 44.07 -26.49 -42.71
C LYS A 60 44.26 -27.23 -44.04
N GLY A 61 45.49 -27.70 -44.29
CA GLY A 61 45.80 -28.63 -45.36
C GLY A 61 45.62 -30.07 -44.85
N ILE A 62 45.03 -30.93 -45.68
CA ILE A 62 44.79 -32.34 -45.35
C ILE A 62 46.08 -33.13 -45.63
N LYS A 63 46.58 -33.85 -44.62
CA LYS A 63 47.70 -34.79 -44.75
C LYS A 63 47.14 -36.21 -44.64
N TRP A 64 47.21 -36.96 -45.73
CA TRP A 64 46.79 -38.37 -45.77
C TRP A 64 47.73 -39.23 -44.91
N LEU A 65 47.15 -40.15 -44.15
CA LEU A 65 47.90 -41.18 -43.45
C LEU A 65 48.10 -42.35 -44.40
N THR A 66 49.32 -42.89 -44.46
CA THR A 66 49.65 -44.09 -45.23
C THR A 66 49.85 -45.27 -44.28
N GLY A 67 49.33 -46.44 -44.68
CA GLY A 67 49.49 -47.71 -43.99
C GLY A 67 50.92 -48.26 -44.08
N ALA A 68 51.17 -49.39 -43.43
CA ALA A 68 52.48 -50.04 -43.40
C ALA A 68 52.94 -50.56 -44.79
N ASP A 69 52.01 -50.68 -45.71
CA ASP A 69 52.16 -51.04 -47.12
C ASP A 69 52.47 -49.83 -48.03
N GLY A 70 52.41 -48.60 -47.49
CA GLY A 70 52.58 -47.38 -48.26
C GLY A 70 51.32 -46.93 -49.02
N GLU A 71 50.19 -47.62 -48.86
CA GLU A 71 48.90 -47.22 -49.43
C GLU A 71 48.14 -46.31 -48.45
N VAL A 72 47.19 -45.52 -48.96
CA VAL A 72 46.41 -44.59 -48.13
C VAL A 72 45.61 -45.41 -47.11
N TRP A 73 45.77 -45.09 -45.82
CA TRP A 73 45.07 -45.78 -44.75
C TRP A 73 43.58 -45.43 -44.79
N VAL A 74 42.75 -46.45 -45.01
CA VAL A 74 41.29 -46.34 -45.04
C VAL A 74 40.74 -47.10 -43.84
N TRP A 75 40.04 -46.40 -42.96
CA TRP A 75 39.29 -46.99 -41.87
C TRP A 75 37.81 -47.04 -42.24
N VAL A 76 37.24 -48.24 -42.18
CA VAL A 76 35.83 -48.50 -42.44
C VAL A 76 35.14 -48.62 -41.10
N MET A 77 34.29 -47.64 -40.76
CA MET A 77 33.46 -47.67 -39.55
C MET A 77 32.63 -48.96 -39.52
N GLY A 78 32.77 -49.77 -38.46
CA GLY A 78 31.90 -50.92 -38.20
C GLY A 78 32.53 -52.31 -38.41
N ASP A 79 33.77 -52.39 -38.89
CA ASP A 79 34.48 -53.68 -39.11
C ASP A 79 35.33 -54.13 -37.91
N HIS A 80 35.55 -53.27 -36.90
CA HIS A 80 36.31 -53.65 -35.71
C HIS A 80 35.38 -54.29 -34.65
N PRO A 81 35.80 -55.36 -33.94
CA PRO A 81 34.98 -56.04 -32.92
C PRO A 81 34.60 -55.19 -31.69
N LEU A 82 34.95 -53.90 -31.67
CA LEU A 82 34.56 -52.93 -30.64
C LEU A 82 33.78 -51.73 -31.22
N ASP A 83 33.54 -51.70 -32.53
CA ASP A 83 32.76 -50.65 -33.18
C ASP A 83 31.26 -50.96 -33.07
N LYS A 84 30.46 -49.90 -32.91
CA LYS A 84 29.00 -49.98 -32.98
C LYS A 84 28.57 -50.31 -34.41
N SER A 85 27.50 -51.09 -34.58
CA SER A 85 26.98 -51.36 -35.92
C SER A 85 26.41 -50.08 -36.54
N ILE A 86 26.35 -50.02 -37.87
CA ILE A 86 25.77 -48.88 -38.60
C ILE A 86 24.31 -48.66 -38.18
N GLU A 87 23.56 -49.73 -37.93
CA GLU A 87 22.17 -49.60 -37.45
C GLU A 87 22.09 -48.97 -36.06
N GLU A 88 22.98 -49.36 -35.14
CA GLU A 88 23.02 -48.83 -33.77
C GLU A 88 23.40 -47.33 -33.76
N ILE A 89 24.32 -46.92 -34.63
CA ILE A 89 24.71 -45.51 -34.79
C ILE A 89 23.54 -44.68 -35.34
N LEU A 90 22.84 -45.19 -36.37
CA LEU A 90 21.68 -44.50 -36.96
C LEU A 90 20.54 -44.36 -35.96
N GLU A 91 20.30 -45.37 -35.11
CA GLU A 91 19.22 -45.35 -34.12
C GLU A 91 19.53 -44.38 -32.96
N GLU A 92 20.80 -44.31 -32.53
CA GLU A 92 21.29 -43.34 -31.55
C GLU A 92 21.26 -41.89 -32.10
N GLU A 93 21.54 -41.70 -33.39
CA GLU A 93 21.41 -40.42 -34.11
C GLU A 93 19.97 -39.95 -34.30
N VAL A 94 18.98 -40.85 -34.39
CA VAL A 94 17.56 -40.46 -34.49
C VAL A 94 16.99 -40.14 -33.11
N THR A 95 17.45 -40.84 -32.08
CA THR A 95 16.92 -40.69 -30.72
C THR A 95 17.46 -39.43 -30.03
N THR A 96 18.73 -39.08 -30.28
CA THR A 96 19.39 -37.94 -29.60
C THR A 96 18.79 -36.56 -29.95
N PRO A 97 18.44 -36.21 -31.22
CA PRO A 97 17.79 -34.94 -31.55
C PRO A 97 16.35 -34.90 -31.08
N VAL A 98 15.63 -36.02 -31.08
CA VAL A 98 14.24 -36.09 -30.61
C VAL A 98 14.18 -35.83 -29.11
N LEU A 99 15.03 -36.49 -28.31
CA LEU A 99 15.12 -36.22 -26.87
C LEU A 99 15.57 -34.79 -26.57
N TRP A 100 16.56 -34.29 -27.30
CA TRP A 100 17.01 -32.90 -27.17
C TRP A 100 15.90 -31.89 -27.49
N ASN A 101 15.15 -32.10 -28.56
CA ASN A 101 14.04 -31.22 -28.95
C ASN A 101 12.92 -31.22 -27.92
N VAL A 102 12.57 -32.39 -27.35
CA VAL A 102 11.55 -32.50 -26.30
C VAL A 102 12.01 -31.78 -25.02
N ASP A 103 13.28 -31.91 -24.63
CA ASP A 103 13.84 -31.21 -23.47
C ASP A 103 13.96 -29.70 -23.69
N VAL A 104 14.28 -29.26 -24.90
CA VAL A 104 14.29 -27.85 -25.30
C VAL A 104 12.88 -27.27 -25.23
N GLN A 105 11.88 -27.93 -25.82
CA GLN A 105 10.48 -27.49 -25.77
C GLN A 105 9.93 -27.47 -24.34
N ARG A 106 10.32 -28.42 -23.49
CA ARG A 106 9.94 -28.41 -22.07
C ARG A 106 10.52 -27.20 -21.35
N ARG A 107 11.81 -26.92 -21.51
CA ARG A 107 12.48 -25.75 -20.93
C ARG A 107 11.89 -24.44 -21.43
N GLU A 108 11.58 -24.33 -22.72
CA GLU A 108 10.95 -23.14 -23.30
C GLU A 108 9.55 -22.92 -22.72
N SER A 109 8.76 -23.99 -22.56
CA SER A 109 7.43 -23.93 -21.94
C SER A 109 7.52 -23.52 -20.46
N GLU A 110 8.48 -24.06 -19.71
CA GLU A 110 8.73 -23.68 -18.32
C GLU A 110 9.14 -22.21 -18.19
N ILE A 111 10.04 -21.73 -19.06
CA ILE A 111 10.46 -20.32 -19.10
C ILE A 111 9.26 -19.42 -19.42
N PHE A 112 8.43 -19.81 -20.38
CA PHE A 112 7.24 -19.07 -20.76
C PHE A 112 6.21 -18.99 -19.62
N GLN A 113 5.94 -20.10 -18.94
CA GLN A 113 5.04 -20.15 -17.80
C GLN A 113 5.57 -19.35 -16.61
N ASN A 114 6.87 -19.43 -16.32
CA ASN A 114 7.52 -18.67 -15.25
C ASN A 114 7.47 -17.16 -15.54
N LYS A 115 7.71 -16.75 -16.80
CA LYS A 115 7.57 -15.35 -17.22
C LYS A 115 6.14 -14.85 -17.05
N ARG A 116 5.15 -15.63 -17.47
CA ARG A 116 3.72 -15.32 -17.30
C ARG A 116 3.32 -15.24 -15.82
N ALA A 117 3.84 -16.13 -14.98
CA ALA A 117 3.60 -16.12 -13.54
C ALA A 117 4.21 -14.87 -12.88
N ARG A 118 5.45 -14.50 -13.25
CA ARG A 118 6.11 -13.30 -12.78
C ARG A 118 5.40 -12.02 -13.21
N ASP A 119 4.96 -11.95 -14.47
CA ASP A 119 4.19 -10.80 -14.98
C ASP A 119 2.84 -10.68 -14.24
N ALA A 120 2.19 -11.80 -13.93
CA ALA A 120 0.96 -11.83 -13.14
C ALA A 120 1.19 -11.41 -11.67
N GLU A 121 2.29 -11.85 -11.06
CA GLU A 121 2.67 -11.47 -9.70
C GLU A 121 3.05 -9.97 -9.62
N GLU A 122 3.78 -9.45 -10.61
CA GLU A 122 4.08 -8.03 -10.73
C GLU A 122 2.82 -7.19 -10.99
N ALA A 123 1.88 -7.69 -11.80
CA ALA A 123 0.58 -7.06 -12.00
C ALA A 123 -0.24 -7.04 -10.71
N MET A 124 -0.30 -8.14 -9.97
CA MET A 124 -0.99 -8.23 -8.68
C MET A 124 -0.33 -7.30 -7.65
N ARG A 125 1.01 -7.23 -7.63
CA ARG A 125 1.76 -6.32 -6.76
C ARG A 125 1.54 -4.85 -7.12
N LYS A 126 1.53 -4.48 -8.39
CA LYS A 126 1.20 -3.12 -8.86
C LYS A 126 -0.25 -2.77 -8.55
N MET A 127 -1.18 -3.70 -8.73
CA MET A 127 -2.59 -3.52 -8.39
C MET A 127 -2.76 -3.34 -6.87
N ALA A 128 -2.08 -4.14 -6.05
CA ALA A 128 -2.07 -4.00 -4.60
C ALA A 128 -1.40 -2.70 -4.13
N GLN A 129 -0.32 -2.27 -4.79
CA GLN A 129 0.31 -0.96 -4.54
C GLN A 129 -0.64 0.18 -4.92
N LYS A 130 -1.27 0.12 -6.10
CA LYS A 130 -2.26 1.12 -6.54
C LYS A 130 -3.47 1.14 -5.63
N ALA A 131 -3.97 0.00 -5.16
CA ALA A 131 -5.06 -0.09 -4.19
C ALA A 131 -4.66 0.52 -2.84
N ARG A 132 -3.43 0.27 -2.36
CA ARG A 132 -2.88 0.92 -1.14
C ARG A 132 -2.67 2.43 -1.33
N GLU A 133 -2.24 2.87 -2.51
CA GLU A 133 -2.05 4.28 -2.87
C GLU A 133 -3.41 4.99 -2.97
N GLN A 134 -4.40 4.38 -3.62
CA GLN A 134 -5.78 4.86 -3.69
C GLN A 134 -6.41 4.90 -2.30
N HIS A 135 -6.21 3.88 -1.48
CA HIS A 135 -6.61 3.87 -0.07
C HIS A 135 -5.93 5.01 0.71
N ARG A 136 -4.64 5.25 0.49
CA ARG A 136 -3.89 6.38 1.06
C ARG A 136 -4.39 7.74 0.56
N GLN A 137 -4.86 7.82 -0.69
CA GLN A 137 -5.44 9.02 -1.30
C GLN A 137 -6.86 9.27 -0.82
N LEU A 138 -7.69 8.22 -0.63
CA LEU A 138 -9.02 8.26 -0.04
C LEU A 138 -8.97 8.65 1.45
N ILE A 139 -7.99 8.14 2.22
CA ILE A 139 -7.70 8.62 3.59
C ILE A 139 -7.28 10.11 3.61
N ARG A 140 -6.88 10.67 2.46
CA ARG A 140 -6.45 12.06 2.28
C ARG A 140 -7.47 12.96 1.59
N THR A 141 -8.65 12.48 1.19
CA THR A 141 -9.63 13.34 0.49
C THR A 141 -10.32 14.36 1.39
N SER A 142 -10.12 14.33 2.72
CA SER A 142 -10.25 15.55 3.52
C SER A 142 -8.96 16.39 3.39
N THR A 143 -8.83 17.09 2.27
CA THR A 143 -7.79 18.09 1.92
C THR A 143 -6.48 17.54 1.33
N SER A 144 -6.31 17.74 0.02
CA SER A 144 -5.15 17.38 -0.80
C SER A 144 -3.80 17.73 -0.15
N ILE A 145 -2.98 16.71 0.12
CA ILE A 145 -1.60 16.86 0.67
C ILE A 145 -0.56 17.09 -0.43
N LEU A 146 -0.94 17.04 -1.71
CA LEU A 146 0.00 17.17 -2.82
C LEU A 146 0.56 18.60 -3.05
N PRO A 147 -0.14 19.71 -2.78
CA PRO A 147 0.45 21.04 -2.96
C PRO A 147 1.44 21.45 -1.84
N ALA A 148 1.35 20.83 -0.66
CA ALA A 148 2.15 21.22 0.51
C ALA A 148 3.48 20.46 0.64
N LEU A 149 3.69 19.40 -0.14
CA LEU A 149 4.94 18.64 -0.18
C LEU A 149 5.90 19.11 -1.29
N SER A 150 5.48 20.05 -2.13
CA SER A 150 6.36 20.70 -3.12
C SER A 150 7.15 21.89 -2.56
N ASP A 151 6.78 22.41 -1.37
CA ASP A 151 7.50 23.51 -0.73
C ASP A 151 8.62 22.97 0.18
N THR A 152 9.84 23.07 -0.32
CA THR A 152 11.12 22.56 0.22
C THR A 152 11.62 23.26 1.49
N LYS A 153 10.73 23.70 2.39
CA LYS A 153 11.11 24.46 3.60
C LYS A 153 10.92 23.72 4.93
N ALA A 154 10.30 22.53 4.96
CA ALA A 154 10.10 21.80 6.20
C ALA A 154 11.28 20.86 6.49
N THR A 155 12.07 21.18 7.52
CA THR A 155 13.25 20.43 7.99
C THR A 155 12.89 19.12 8.73
N SER A 156 11.61 18.87 9.02
CA SER A 156 11.15 17.66 9.71
C SER A 156 9.72 17.25 9.32
N LEU A 157 9.50 15.93 9.22
CA LEU A 157 8.18 15.32 9.01
C LEU A 157 7.15 15.78 10.07
N ARG A 158 7.58 16.01 11.32
CA ARG A 158 6.71 16.52 12.40
C ARG A 158 6.24 17.96 12.16
N GLU A 159 7.08 18.77 11.53
CA GLU A 159 6.80 20.17 11.23
C GLU A 159 5.89 20.28 9.99
N ALA A 160 6.12 19.44 8.99
CA ALA A 160 5.22 19.26 7.85
C ALA A 160 3.81 18.83 8.29
N ILE A 161 3.69 17.91 9.27
CA ILE A 161 2.39 17.49 9.83
C ILE A 161 1.68 18.63 10.60
N LYS A 162 2.43 19.47 11.31
CA LYS A 162 1.88 20.61 12.08
C LYS A 162 1.34 21.72 11.17
N ASN A 163 1.93 21.86 9.98
CA ASN A 163 1.57 22.85 8.96
C ASN A 163 0.54 22.36 7.95
N LEU A 164 0.03 21.12 8.08
CA LEU A 164 -1.06 20.63 7.26
C LEU A 164 -2.32 21.50 7.46
N PRO A 165 -3.07 21.82 6.38
CA PRO A 165 -4.36 22.47 6.50
C PRO A 165 -5.27 21.57 7.34
N ARG A 166 -5.63 22.04 8.54
CA ARG A 166 -6.60 21.35 9.37
C ARG A 166 -7.98 21.52 8.73
N PRO A 167 -8.87 20.52 8.78
CA PRO A 167 -10.24 20.69 8.32
C PRO A 167 -10.83 21.96 8.93
N PRO A 168 -11.64 22.72 8.17
CA PRO A 168 -12.14 24.02 8.60
C PRO A 168 -12.81 23.85 9.94
N LYS A 169 -12.32 24.54 10.96
CA LYS A 169 -12.93 24.48 12.28
C LYS A 169 -14.25 25.25 12.24
N PRO A 170 -15.28 24.79 12.94
CA PRO A 170 -16.43 25.65 13.19
C PRO A 170 -15.97 26.94 13.86
N LYS A 171 -16.42 28.08 13.32
CA LYS A 171 -15.99 29.41 13.77
C LYS A 171 -16.56 29.78 15.15
N SER A 172 -17.70 29.19 15.52
CA SER A 172 -18.37 29.44 16.79
C SER A 172 -19.37 28.31 17.09
N ARG A 173 -19.83 28.24 18.36
CA ARG A 173 -20.94 27.36 18.77
C ARG A 173 -22.19 27.59 17.93
N ALA A 174 -22.52 28.84 17.61
CA ALA A 174 -23.67 29.18 16.76
C ALA A 174 -23.56 28.55 15.36
N ALA A 175 -22.37 28.58 14.75
CA ALA A 175 -22.16 27.96 13.44
C ALA A 175 -22.37 26.42 13.48
N ILE A 176 -22.05 25.78 14.60
CA ILE A 176 -22.30 24.35 14.82
C ILE A 176 -23.80 24.09 14.95
N VAL A 177 -24.51 24.92 15.70
CA VAL A 177 -25.97 24.83 15.86
C VAL A 177 -26.66 24.97 14.50
N ASP A 178 -26.27 25.96 13.70
CA ASP A 178 -26.85 26.21 12.38
C ASP A 178 -26.61 25.05 11.42
N TRP A 179 -25.37 24.55 11.36
CA TRP A 179 -25.02 23.35 10.58
C TRP A 179 -25.84 22.14 11.02
N PHE A 180 -25.92 21.88 12.33
CA PHE A 180 -26.65 20.73 12.83
C PHE A 180 -28.13 20.82 12.47
N LYS A 181 -28.77 21.99 12.66
CA LYS A 181 -30.20 22.18 12.34
C LYS A 181 -30.49 22.08 10.85
N ARG A 182 -29.60 22.58 9.99
CA ARG A 182 -29.82 22.63 8.54
C ARG A 182 -29.45 21.33 7.83
N ASP A 183 -28.32 20.74 8.19
CA ASP A 183 -27.69 19.67 7.43
C ASP A 183 -27.84 18.28 8.09
N GLU A 184 -27.76 18.20 9.42
CA GLU A 184 -27.74 16.92 10.16
C GLU A 184 -29.11 16.52 10.72
N TRP A 185 -29.88 17.47 11.22
CA TRP A 185 -31.20 17.21 11.80
C TRP A 185 -32.18 16.55 10.82
N PRO A 186 -32.29 17.01 9.55
CA PRO A 186 -33.17 16.36 8.57
C PRO A 186 -32.78 14.92 8.25
N ARG A 187 -31.50 14.56 8.45
CA ARG A 187 -31.00 13.19 8.26
C ARG A 187 -31.38 12.26 9.40
N GLY A 188 -31.79 12.81 10.55
CA GLY A 188 -32.07 12.03 11.76
C GLY A 188 -30.82 11.77 12.60
N THR A 189 -29.77 12.58 12.45
CA THR A 189 -28.53 12.37 13.22
C THR A 189 -28.78 12.52 14.73
N GLY A 190 -28.28 11.56 15.51
CA GLY A 190 -28.51 11.52 16.95
C GLY A 190 -29.93 11.11 17.34
N GLN A 191 -30.74 10.63 16.40
CA GLN A 191 -32.07 10.06 16.66
C GLN A 191 -32.03 8.55 16.46
N ASP A 192 -32.90 7.84 17.17
CA ASP A 192 -33.18 6.44 16.90
C ASP A 192 -34.01 6.32 15.60
N PRO A 193 -33.57 5.52 14.61
CA PRO A 193 -34.26 5.33 13.34
C PRO A 193 -35.73 4.92 13.47
N LYS A 194 -36.09 4.17 14.53
CA LYS A 194 -37.44 3.65 14.74
C LYS A 194 -38.36 4.67 15.42
N THR A 195 -37.87 5.29 16.48
CA THR A 195 -38.69 6.19 17.31
C THR A 195 -38.65 7.64 16.84
N ARG A 196 -37.63 8.01 16.03
CA ARG A 196 -37.34 9.41 15.66
C ARG A 196 -37.14 10.33 16.86
N MET A 197 -36.82 9.73 18.01
CA MET A 197 -36.52 10.44 19.25
C MET A 197 -35.01 10.52 19.42
N PRO A 198 -34.48 11.54 20.11
CA PRO A 198 -33.06 11.62 20.44
C PRO A 198 -32.59 10.31 21.08
N ALA A 199 -31.50 9.76 20.54
CA ALA A 199 -30.93 8.51 21.03
C ALA A 199 -30.42 8.71 22.47
N PRO A 200 -30.50 7.69 23.34
CA PRO A 200 -30.08 7.81 24.74
C PRO A 200 -28.65 8.30 24.91
N TRP A 201 -27.72 7.84 24.05
CA TRP A 201 -26.31 8.21 24.07
C TRP A 201 -26.01 9.60 23.51
N PHE A 202 -26.99 10.36 23.00
CA PHE A 202 -26.75 11.63 22.33
C PHE A 202 -26.86 12.81 23.29
N HIS A 203 -25.82 13.65 23.37
CA HIS A 203 -25.71 14.77 24.32
C HIS A 203 -25.57 16.15 23.66
N GLY A 204 -25.70 16.26 22.35
CA GLY A 204 -25.56 17.56 21.69
C GLY A 204 -24.19 18.23 21.94
N ILE A 205 -24.17 19.55 22.11
CA ILE A 205 -22.92 20.34 22.19
C ILE A 205 -22.48 20.49 23.66
N ILE A 206 -21.85 19.45 24.20
CA ILE A 206 -21.20 19.46 25.52
C ILE A 206 -19.68 19.46 25.43
N SER A 207 -19.05 20.05 26.44
CA SER A 207 -17.59 20.09 26.55
C SER A 207 -17.02 18.71 26.87
N ARG A 208 -15.70 18.58 26.74
CA ARG A 208 -14.99 17.37 27.15
C ARG A 208 -15.18 17.11 28.66
N ASP A 209 -15.02 18.15 29.47
CA ASP A 209 -15.08 18.04 30.92
C ASP A 209 -16.49 17.66 31.39
N GLN A 210 -17.53 18.22 30.75
CA GLN A 210 -18.92 17.84 31.01
C GLN A 210 -19.17 16.36 30.68
N ALA A 211 -18.61 15.86 29.57
CA ALA A 211 -18.72 14.45 29.23
C ALA A 211 -18.02 13.54 30.25
N GLU A 212 -16.84 13.94 30.75
CA GLU A 212 -16.12 13.18 31.77
C GLU A 212 -16.90 13.14 33.11
N ILE A 213 -17.56 14.22 33.51
CA ILE A 213 -18.45 14.25 34.69
C ILE A 213 -19.61 13.27 34.54
N LEU A 214 -20.24 13.21 33.35
CA LEU A 214 -21.35 12.28 33.08
C LEU A 214 -20.91 10.81 33.07
N LEU A 215 -19.66 10.57 32.65
CA LEU A 215 -19.04 9.25 32.58
C LEU A 215 -18.35 8.84 33.89
N GLN A 216 -18.31 9.72 34.88
CA GLN A 216 -17.72 9.45 36.18
C GLN A 216 -18.45 8.29 36.87
N ASP A 217 -17.66 7.42 37.51
CA ASP A 217 -18.12 6.23 38.24
C ASP A 217 -18.95 5.24 37.40
N LYS A 218 -18.83 5.30 36.07
CA LYS A 218 -19.44 4.33 35.15
C LYS A 218 -18.49 3.18 34.84
N PRO A 219 -19.01 1.97 34.56
CA PRO A 219 -18.17 0.84 34.21
C PRO A 219 -17.44 1.06 32.87
N THR A 220 -16.32 0.36 32.68
CA THR A 220 -15.66 0.26 31.37
C THR A 220 -16.65 -0.16 30.29
N GLY A 221 -16.59 0.49 29.13
CA GLY A 221 -17.55 0.28 28.06
C GLY A 221 -18.66 1.34 28.02
N SER A 222 -18.80 2.16 29.07
CA SER A 222 -19.74 3.28 29.06
C SER A 222 -19.31 4.39 28.12
N PHE A 223 -20.28 4.94 27.39
CA PHE A 223 -20.00 5.96 26.39
C PHE A 223 -21.15 6.95 26.21
N LEU A 224 -20.82 8.08 25.62
CA LEU A 224 -21.77 9.05 25.09
C LEU A 224 -21.22 9.70 23.82
N VAL A 225 -22.11 10.25 23.00
CA VAL A 225 -21.76 10.96 21.77
C VAL A 225 -22.16 12.42 21.89
N ARG A 226 -21.19 13.30 21.65
CA ARG A 226 -21.35 14.75 21.66
C ARG A 226 -20.96 15.34 20.32
N VAL A 227 -21.54 16.47 19.96
CA VAL A 227 -21.14 17.26 18.80
C VAL A 227 -19.78 17.89 19.09
N SER A 228 -18.86 17.78 18.16
CA SER A 228 -17.50 18.28 18.35
C SER A 228 -17.43 19.78 18.08
N GLU A 229 -16.79 20.53 18.98
CA GLU A 229 -16.46 21.93 18.76
C GLU A 229 -15.15 22.12 17.99
N ARG A 230 -14.44 21.03 17.69
CA ARG A 230 -13.11 21.07 17.04
C ARG A 230 -13.15 20.72 15.56
N ILE A 231 -14.14 19.96 15.13
CA ILE A 231 -14.34 19.50 13.76
C ILE A 231 -15.83 19.57 13.41
N TRP A 232 -16.18 19.64 12.13
CA TRP A 232 -17.56 19.42 11.68
C TRP A 232 -17.90 17.93 11.79
N GLY A 233 -18.40 17.53 12.96
CA GLY A 233 -18.66 16.13 13.28
C GLY A 233 -18.91 15.93 14.77
N TYR A 234 -18.57 14.74 15.25
CA TYR A 234 -18.93 14.25 16.58
C TYR A 234 -17.70 13.76 17.35
N THR A 235 -17.89 13.49 18.62
CA THR A 235 -16.89 12.87 19.48
C THR A 235 -17.57 11.83 20.36
N VAL A 236 -17.07 10.61 20.31
CA VAL A 236 -17.49 9.53 21.21
C VAL A 236 -16.58 9.58 22.42
N SER A 237 -17.14 9.89 23.59
CA SER A 237 -16.43 9.88 24.86
C SER A 237 -16.68 8.54 25.54
N TYR A 238 -15.62 7.85 25.93
CA TYR A 238 -15.61 6.43 26.27
C TYR A 238 -14.82 6.16 27.56
N VAL A 239 -15.37 5.33 28.44
CA VAL A 239 -14.70 4.87 29.68
C VAL A 239 -13.88 3.61 29.39
N VAL A 240 -12.56 3.71 29.59
CA VAL A 240 -11.64 2.56 29.44
C VAL A 240 -11.52 1.77 30.74
N GLY A 241 -11.61 2.44 31.88
CA GLY A 241 -11.42 1.84 33.21
C GLY A 241 -10.55 2.72 34.09
N ASP A 242 -10.58 2.48 35.41
CA ASP A 242 -9.73 3.13 36.40
C ASP A 242 -9.74 4.68 36.34
N GLY A 243 -10.91 5.26 36.03
CA GLY A 243 -11.09 6.71 35.90
C GLY A 243 -10.46 7.33 34.65
N THR A 244 -10.08 6.52 33.66
CA THR A 244 -9.51 7.00 32.39
C THR A 244 -10.56 7.03 31.26
N TYR A 245 -10.53 8.13 30.50
CA TYR A 245 -11.45 8.39 29.40
C TYR A 245 -10.71 8.50 28.07
N LYS A 246 -11.28 7.94 27.01
CA LYS A 246 -10.86 8.14 25.62
C LYS A 246 -11.91 8.96 24.88
N HIS A 247 -11.46 9.80 23.95
CA HIS A 247 -12.33 10.58 23.10
C HIS A 247 -11.97 10.32 21.64
N PHE A 248 -12.88 9.70 20.91
CA PHE A 248 -12.71 9.37 19.50
C PHE A 248 -13.44 10.39 18.65
N LEU A 249 -12.74 11.03 17.73
CA LEU A 249 -13.35 11.97 16.80
C LEU A 249 -14.07 11.18 15.69
N VAL A 250 -15.30 11.59 15.40
CA VAL A 250 -16.09 11.07 14.29
C VAL A 250 -16.28 12.21 13.30
N GLU A 251 -15.79 12.05 12.09
CA GLU A 251 -15.97 13.04 11.03
C GLU A 251 -17.16 12.69 10.14
N ARG A 252 -17.77 13.74 9.57
CA ARG A 252 -18.74 13.58 8.49
C ARG A 252 -18.02 13.69 7.16
N ILE A 253 -18.08 12.63 6.37
CA ILE A 253 -17.64 12.60 4.97
C ILE A 253 -18.88 12.54 4.05
N PRO A 254 -18.77 12.87 2.75
CA PRO A 254 -19.89 12.77 1.82
C PRO A 254 -20.57 11.39 1.84
N GLU A 255 -19.78 10.33 2.01
CA GLU A 255 -20.20 8.94 2.02
C GLU A 255 -20.86 8.49 3.33
N GLY A 256 -20.71 9.23 4.44
CA GLY A 256 -21.18 8.77 5.75
C GLY A 256 -20.44 9.35 6.96
N TYR A 257 -20.39 8.55 8.02
CA TYR A 257 -19.69 8.81 9.28
C TYR A 257 -18.58 7.77 9.48
N GLN A 258 -17.42 8.22 9.94
CA GLN A 258 -16.30 7.35 10.28
C GLN A 258 -15.48 7.91 11.44
N PHE A 259 -14.75 7.04 12.14
CA PHE A 259 -13.77 7.45 13.13
C PHE A 259 -12.49 8.00 12.47
N LEU A 260 -12.05 9.18 12.93
CA LEU A 260 -10.88 9.87 12.40
C LEU A 260 -9.59 9.13 12.78
N GLY A 261 -8.78 8.78 11.78
CA GLY A 261 -7.44 8.20 11.98
C GLY A 261 -7.42 6.67 12.15
N THR A 262 -8.56 6.01 12.04
CA THR A 262 -8.70 4.55 12.01
C THR A 262 -9.33 4.16 10.68
N ASN A 263 -8.72 3.26 9.91
CA ASN A 263 -9.27 2.75 8.62
C ASN A 263 -10.51 1.88 8.87
N GLN A 264 -11.57 2.48 9.38
CA GLN A 264 -12.80 1.81 9.77
C GLN A 264 -13.89 1.96 8.73
N VAL A 265 -14.91 1.14 8.89
CA VAL A 265 -16.07 1.10 8.00
C VAL A 265 -16.78 2.45 8.05
N VAL A 266 -17.16 2.96 6.88
CA VAL A 266 -18.00 4.16 6.77
C VAL A 266 -19.46 3.73 6.95
N HIS A 267 -20.17 4.45 7.81
CA HIS A 267 -21.58 4.18 8.10
C HIS A 267 -22.47 5.30 7.55
N ASP A 268 -23.62 4.97 6.97
CA ASP A 268 -24.52 5.99 6.41
C ASP A 268 -25.08 6.92 7.51
N GLN A 269 -25.52 6.32 8.63
CA GLN A 269 -26.05 7.01 9.80
C GLN A 269 -25.11 6.91 11.01
N LEU A 270 -25.10 7.95 11.84
CA LEU A 270 -24.34 7.96 13.10
C LEU A 270 -24.84 6.86 14.06
N PHE A 271 -26.14 6.55 14.00
CA PHE A 271 -26.73 5.46 14.77
C PHE A 271 -26.13 4.10 14.39
N ASP A 272 -25.93 3.86 13.08
CA ASP A 272 -25.35 2.60 12.59
C ASP A 272 -23.89 2.46 13.00
N LEU A 273 -23.14 3.57 13.04
CA LEU A 273 -21.77 3.60 13.55
C LEU A 273 -21.74 3.16 15.03
N VAL A 274 -22.60 3.75 15.86
CA VAL A 274 -22.67 3.39 17.28
C VAL A 274 -23.05 1.93 17.45
N SER A 275 -24.12 1.49 16.76
CA SER A 275 -24.64 0.11 16.81
C SER A 275 -23.61 -0.92 16.39
N TYR A 276 -22.86 -0.67 15.32
CA TYR A 276 -21.79 -1.55 14.87
C TYR A 276 -20.69 -1.72 15.93
N HIS A 277 -20.31 -0.61 16.57
CA HIS A 277 -19.26 -0.59 17.58
C HIS A 277 -19.71 -1.04 18.97
N GLU A 278 -20.96 -1.47 19.15
CA GLU A 278 -21.39 -2.21 20.36
C GLU A 278 -20.70 -3.57 20.44
N THR A 279 -20.38 -4.17 19.29
CA THR A 279 -19.72 -5.47 19.18
C THR A 279 -18.33 -5.39 18.55
N ALA A 280 -18.10 -4.42 17.65
CA ALA A 280 -16.81 -4.23 16.98
C ALA A 280 -15.91 -3.21 17.70
N PRO A 281 -14.65 -3.53 18.00
CA PRO A 281 -13.75 -2.60 18.69
C PRO A 281 -13.39 -1.37 17.83
N ILE A 282 -13.26 -0.20 18.47
CA ILE A 282 -12.91 1.06 17.81
C ILE A 282 -11.42 1.14 17.43
N THR A 283 -10.51 0.45 18.12
CA THR A 283 -9.09 0.45 17.72
C THR A 283 -8.59 -0.95 17.36
N ALA A 284 -7.53 -0.99 16.53
CA ALA A 284 -6.88 -2.24 16.12
C ALA A 284 -6.23 -3.00 17.30
N LYS A 285 -5.98 -2.33 18.43
CA LYS A 285 -5.48 -2.97 19.66
C LYS A 285 -6.57 -3.77 20.38
N GLY A 286 -7.84 -3.57 20.02
CA GLY A 286 -8.98 -4.22 20.64
C GLY A 286 -9.35 -3.63 22.00
N GLY A 287 -10.57 -3.94 22.46
CA GLY A 287 -11.05 -3.63 23.81
C GLY A 287 -12.00 -2.45 23.93
N GLU A 288 -11.97 -1.47 23.01
CA GLU A 288 -12.92 -0.35 23.07
C GLU A 288 -14.21 -0.64 22.31
N VAL A 289 -15.16 -1.29 23.00
CA VAL A 289 -16.53 -1.56 22.51
C VAL A 289 -17.56 -0.71 23.26
N LEU A 290 -18.51 -0.14 22.53
CA LEU A 290 -19.54 0.77 23.02
C LEU A 290 -20.67 0.01 23.71
N LYS A 291 -20.44 -0.42 24.95
CA LYS A 291 -21.34 -1.36 25.63
C LYS A 291 -22.54 -0.71 26.33
N TRP A 292 -22.32 0.42 26.99
CA TRP A 292 -23.35 1.06 27.83
C TRP A 292 -23.54 2.52 27.42
N SER A 293 -24.68 2.84 26.83
CA SER A 293 -25.02 4.24 26.55
C SER A 293 -25.31 4.99 27.85
N VAL A 294 -24.67 6.15 28.02
CA VAL A 294 -24.97 7.09 29.10
C VAL A 294 -26.03 8.06 28.59
N GLY A 295 -27.09 8.21 29.40
CA GLY A 295 -28.23 9.06 29.09
C GLY A 295 -28.12 10.49 29.61
N GLN A 296 -29.13 11.28 29.29
CA GLN A 296 -29.33 12.63 29.81
C GLN A 296 -29.60 12.63 31.31
N ILE A 297 -28.86 13.46 32.07
CA ILE A 297 -29.03 13.61 33.52
C ILE A 297 -29.68 14.95 33.87
N PHE A 298 -29.34 16.02 33.15
CA PHE A 298 -29.80 17.38 33.45
C PHE A 298 -31.12 17.72 32.75
N ARG A 299 -31.88 18.65 33.34
CA ARG A 299 -33.06 19.29 32.73
C ARG A 299 -32.82 20.81 32.63
N PRO A 300 -32.97 21.44 31.45
CA PRO A 300 -33.31 20.83 30.15
C PRO A 300 -32.19 19.89 29.64
N PRO A 301 -32.50 18.94 28.73
CA PRO A 301 -31.51 18.03 28.16
C PRO A 301 -30.37 18.77 27.45
N ASP A 302 -29.18 18.17 27.41
CA ASP A 302 -27.97 18.75 26.83
C ASP A 302 -28.13 19.11 25.32
N TYR A 303 -29.01 18.41 24.62
CA TYR A 303 -29.31 18.65 23.20
C TYR A 303 -30.38 19.72 22.95
N HIS A 304 -30.91 20.37 23.99
CA HIS A 304 -32.01 21.35 23.88
C HIS A 304 -31.73 22.48 22.88
N ASP A 305 -30.48 22.97 22.80
CA ASP A 305 -30.11 24.07 21.90
C ASP A 305 -30.19 23.70 20.41
N ILE A 306 -29.99 22.43 20.09
CA ILE A 306 -29.83 21.92 18.72
C ILE A 306 -31.04 21.13 18.23
N VAL A 307 -31.82 20.55 19.14
CA VAL A 307 -33.05 19.82 18.83
C VAL A 307 -34.22 20.79 18.84
N PRO A 308 -34.99 20.91 17.74
CA PRO A 308 -36.18 21.75 17.70
C PRO A 308 -37.16 21.44 18.83
N GLU A 309 -37.73 22.49 19.42
CA GLU A 309 -38.58 22.44 20.62
C GLU A 309 -39.80 21.52 20.45
N PHE A 310 -40.35 21.39 19.24
CA PHE A 310 -41.45 20.47 18.93
C PHE A 310 -41.09 18.99 19.15
N ALA A 311 -39.81 18.62 18.98
CA ALA A 311 -39.33 17.26 19.22
C ALA A 311 -39.09 17.02 20.72
N VAL A 312 -38.67 18.06 21.46
CA VAL A 312 -38.51 18.03 22.91
C VAL A 312 -39.87 17.90 23.62
N ASN A 313 -40.89 18.63 23.18
CA ASN A 313 -42.22 18.59 23.78
C ASN A 313 -42.93 17.23 23.61
N ARG A 314 -42.59 16.47 22.55
CA ARG A 314 -43.09 15.10 22.34
C ARG A 314 -42.55 14.09 23.37
N LEU A 315 -41.37 14.37 23.95
CA LEU A 315 -40.77 13.58 25.04
C LEU A 315 -41.42 13.87 26.40
N VAL A 316 -41.84 15.12 26.64
CA VAL A 316 -42.33 15.58 27.95
C VAL A 316 -43.85 15.38 28.09
N GLY A 317 -44.62 15.45 26.99
CA GLY A 317 -46.09 15.36 26.99
C GLY A 317 -46.69 13.95 27.07
N ARG A 318 -46.01 12.97 27.68
CA ARG A 318 -46.49 11.58 27.80
C ARG A 318 -46.61 11.05 29.24
N PHE A 319 -46.79 11.96 30.20
CA PHE A 319 -47.23 11.67 31.55
C PHE A 319 -48.64 12.24 31.77
#